data_AF-A0A7S0DB00-F1
#
_entry.id   AF-A0A7S0DB00-F1
#
_cell.length_a   1.000
_cell.length_b   1.000
_cell.length_c   1.000
_cell.angle_alpha   90.00
_cell.angle_beta   90.00
_cell.angle_gamma   90.00
#
_symmetry.space_group_name_H-M   'P 1'
#
loop_
_entity.id
_entity.type
_entity.pdbx_description
1 polymer ?
#
loop_
_entity_poly.entity_id
_entity_poly.type
_entity_poly.pdbx_seq_one_letter_code
_entity_poly.pdbx_strand_id
1 'polypeptide(L)'
;DADALNANQKVSWVERDPSKWEGYQPKVEMIYDVKHGFLLGVYLQVTRRASKPAKLRPETLKMRFFTELQEAGVMAPDDAAEVIDNTRRRQTREGEMVAVEEAAVFLKVKVPGERHYREIPFGRQSYLELREEIAHKFDCKPVQVAQVFKEPDILIADDDDVSRLRPGTVLEVNIDKR
;
A
#
# COMPACT_ATOMS: atom_id res chain seq x y z
N ASP A 1 -2.11 39.81 26.84
CA ASP A 1 -2.35 38.38 27.06
C ASP A 1 -1.83 37.54 25.92
N ALA A 2 -0.80 36.76 26.22
CA ALA A 2 0.12 36.10 25.28
C ALA A 2 -0.27 34.63 25.02
N ASP A 3 -1.56 34.34 24.92
CA ASP A 3 -2.11 32.97 24.87
C ASP A 3 -2.79 32.60 23.53
N ALA A 4 -2.59 33.40 22.48
CA ALA A 4 -3.32 33.27 21.20
C ALA A 4 -2.51 32.67 20.03
N LEU A 5 -1.41 31.92 20.26
CA LEU A 5 -0.51 31.51 19.16
C LEU A 5 0.08 30.10 19.22
N ASN A 6 -0.56 29.15 19.90
CA ASN A 6 -0.29 27.74 19.60
C ASN A 6 -1.04 27.35 18.31
N ALA A 7 -0.43 27.65 17.16
CA ALA A 7 -0.89 27.21 15.85
C ALA A 7 -0.79 25.68 15.66
N ASN A 8 -0.11 25.00 16.58
CA ASN A 8 0.05 23.56 16.58
C ASN A 8 -1.21 22.88 17.16
N GLN A 9 -1.87 22.08 16.33
CA GLN A 9 -2.95 21.21 16.76
C GLN A 9 -2.47 19.77 16.87
N LYS A 10 -2.92 19.09 17.93
CA LYS A 10 -2.76 17.66 18.10
C LYS A 10 -4.13 17.01 18.00
N VAL A 11 -4.27 16.04 17.11
CA VAL A 11 -5.46 15.19 16.99
C VAL A 11 -5.08 13.74 17.21
N SER A 12 -5.97 12.96 17.81
CA SER A 12 -5.79 11.53 17.96
C SER A 12 -7.12 10.80 17.77
N TRP A 13 -7.07 9.70 17.03
CA TRP A 13 -8.21 8.83 16.83
C TRP A 13 -7.77 7.38 16.77
N VAL A 14 -8.72 6.47 16.95
CA VAL A 14 -8.52 5.04 16.69
C VAL A 14 -9.23 4.74 15.40
N GLU A 15 -8.49 4.24 14.42
CA GLU A 15 -9.05 3.94 13.13
C GLU A 15 -9.90 2.67 13.21
N ARG A 16 -11.12 2.76 12.68
CA ARG A 16 -12.15 1.74 12.86
C ARG A 16 -12.46 0.99 11.59
N ASP A 17 -12.05 1.51 10.44
CA ASP A 17 -12.23 0.83 9.17
C ASP A 17 -11.33 -0.42 9.09
N PRO A 18 -11.92 -1.63 9.16
CA PRO A 18 -11.16 -2.86 9.13
C PRO A 18 -10.60 -3.18 7.73
N SER A 19 -11.20 -2.63 6.67
CA SER A 19 -10.74 -2.84 5.29
C SER A 19 -9.49 -2.01 4.99
N LYS A 20 -9.42 -0.81 5.58
CA LYS A 20 -8.34 0.16 5.40
C LYS A 20 -6.99 -0.33 5.93
N TRP A 21 -7.01 -1.06 7.05
CA TRP A 21 -5.80 -1.51 7.75
C TRP A 21 -5.75 -3.01 7.92
N GLU A 22 -6.27 -3.82 6.99
CA GLU A 22 -6.14 -5.29 7.03
C GLU A 22 -6.58 -5.92 8.37
N GLY A 23 -7.64 -5.37 8.97
CA GLY A 23 -8.18 -5.82 10.26
C GLY A 23 -7.47 -5.25 11.49
N TYR A 24 -6.44 -4.42 11.32
CA TYR A 24 -5.82 -3.69 12.43
C TYR A 24 -6.64 -2.43 12.78
N GLN A 25 -6.56 -2.03 14.04
CA GLN A 25 -7.16 -0.79 14.54
C GLN A 25 -6.04 0.12 15.04
N PRO A 26 -5.28 0.77 14.14
CA PRO A 26 -4.21 1.65 14.55
C PRO A 26 -4.78 2.85 15.30
N LYS A 27 -4.16 3.18 16.43
CA LYS A 27 -4.30 4.50 17.04
C LYS A 27 -3.38 5.45 16.28
N VAL A 28 -3.93 6.51 15.72
CA VAL A 28 -3.19 7.55 15.03
C VAL A 28 -3.16 8.79 15.91
N GLU A 29 -1.98 9.39 16.07
CA GLU A 29 -1.81 10.72 16.63
C GLU A 29 -1.09 11.60 15.61
N MET A 30 -1.65 12.76 15.32
CA MET A 30 -1.11 13.70 14.34
C MET A 30 -0.93 15.07 14.98
N ILE A 31 0.21 15.68 14.73
CA ILE A 31 0.56 17.04 15.16
C ILE A 31 0.84 17.85 13.90
N TYR A 32 0.15 18.98 13.75
CA TYR A 32 0.28 19.83 12.58
C TYR A 32 0.12 21.31 12.95
N ASP A 33 0.78 22.18 12.19
CA ASP A 33 0.64 23.63 12.28
C ASP A 33 -0.47 24.08 11.33
N VAL A 34 -1.58 24.55 11.90
CA VAL A 34 -2.76 25.00 11.12
C VAL A 34 -2.47 26.30 10.37
N LYS A 35 -1.64 27.16 10.96
CA LYS A 35 -1.36 28.49 10.40
C LYS A 35 -0.51 28.39 9.15
N HIS A 36 0.43 27.45 9.11
CA HIS A 36 1.36 27.29 8.00
C HIS A 36 1.10 26.04 7.15
N GLY A 37 0.16 25.17 7.55
CA GLY A 37 -0.20 23.96 6.82
C GLY A 37 0.85 22.85 6.89
N PHE A 38 1.71 22.85 7.92
CA PHE A 38 2.78 21.85 8.05
C PHE A 38 2.35 20.68 8.92
N LEU A 39 2.54 19.47 8.39
CA LEU A 39 2.50 18.25 9.19
C LEU A 39 3.81 18.13 9.99
N LEU A 40 3.73 18.25 11.32
CA LEU A 40 4.90 18.26 12.20
C LEU A 40 5.27 16.86 12.67
N GLY A 41 4.29 15.97 12.86
CA GLY A 41 4.56 14.61 13.30
C GLY A 41 3.33 13.72 13.26
N VAL A 42 3.57 12.44 12.99
CA VAL A 42 2.54 11.41 13.01
C VAL A 42 3.07 10.22 13.77
N TYR A 43 2.27 9.72 14.70
CA TYR A 43 2.54 8.52 15.46
C TYR A 43 1.42 7.53 15.19
N LEU A 44 1.76 6.41 14.55
CA LEU A 44 0.86 5.29 14.34
C LEU A 44 1.21 4.18 15.33
N GLN A 45 0.26 3.82 16.18
CA GLN A 45 0.38 2.72 17.12
C GLN A 45 -0.58 1.60 16.71
N VAL A 46 -0.02 0.48 16.27
CA VAL A 46 -0.77 -0.73 15.95
C VAL A 46 -0.82 -1.62 17.19
N THR A 47 -2.00 -1.85 17.76
CA THR A 47 -2.14 -2.76 18.91
C THR A 47 -2.25 -4.22 18.44
N ARG A 48 -1.50 -5.10 19.11
CA ARG A 48 -1.16 -6.47 18.71
C ARG A 48 -2.31 -7.50 18.67
N ARG A 49 -3.58 -7.07 18.67
CA ARG A 49 -4.74 -7.99 18.69
C ARG A 49 -5.21 -8.44 17.29
N ALA A 50 -4.31 -8.55 16.33
CA ALA A 50 -4.56 -9.43 15.19
C ALA A 50 -4.19 -10.85 15.63
N SER A 51 -5.12 -11.80 15.52
CA SER A 51 -4.98 -13.22 15.89
C SER A 51 -3.97 -14.00 15.01
N LYS A 52 -3.08 -13.31 14.29
CA LYS A 52 -2.12 -13.82 13.31
C LYS A 52 -0.82 -12.98 13.40
N PRO A 53 0.35 -13.50 12.99
CA PRO A 53 1.61 -12.74 13.07
C PRO A 53 1.49 -11.39 12.36
N ALA A 54 2.09 -10.35 12.93
CA ALA A 54 1.95 -8.97 12.48
C ALA A 54 2.37 -8.82 11.01
N LYS A 55 1.39 -8.56 10.13
CA LYS A 55 1.52 -8.51 8.65
C LYS A 55 1.82 -7.12 8.09
N LEU A 56 1.59 -6.06 8.88
CA LEU A 56 1.74 -4.67 8.46
C LEU A 56 3.11 -4.12 8.87
N ARG A 57 3.98 -3.89 7.89
CA ARG A 57 5.32 -3.31 8.09
C ARG A 57 5.22 -1.80 8.32
N PRO A 58 6.11 -1.19 9.14
CA PRO A 58 6.14 0.26 9.37
C PRO A 58 6.18 1.09 8.09
N GLU A 59 6.87 0.61 7.07
CA GLU A 59 7.01 1.27 5.76
C GLU A 59 5.70 1.26 4.99
N THR A 60 4.96 0.15 5.02
CA THR A 60 3.64 0.02 4.41
C THR A 60 2.64 0.98 5.08
N LEU A 61 2.70 1.11 6.41
CA LEU A 61 1.90 2.09 7.16
C LEU A 61 2.23 3.51 6.74
N LYS A 62 3.52 3.82 6.58
CA LYS A 62 4.00 5.13 6.15
C LYS A 62 3.51 5.45 4.74
N MET A 63 3.69 4.55 3.78
CA MET A 63 3.23 4.76 2.39
C MET A 63 1.73 5.01 2.33
N ARG A 64 0.91 4.15 2.97
CA ARG A 64 -0.55 4.33 3.02
C ARG A 64 -0.96 5.69 3.57
N PHE A 65 -0.33 6.11 4.66
CA PHE A 65 -0.62 7.40 5.28
C PHE A 65 -0.35 8.57 4.31
N PHE A 66 0.77 8.56 3.60
CA PHE A 66 1.08 9.64 2.63
C PHE A 66 0.22 9.59 1.37
N THR A 67 -0.14 8.38 0.89
CA THR A 67 -1.12 8.23 -0.19
C THR A 67 -2.48 8.82 0.18
N GLU A 68 -2.95 8.64 1.42
CA GLU A 68 -4.21 9.25 1.87
C GLU A 68 -4.14 10.78 1.93
N LEU A 69 -3.01 11.35 2.35
CA LEU A 69 -2.84 12.80 2.32
C LEU A 69 -2.86 13.34 0.89
N GLN A 70 -2.30 12.61 -0.07
CA GLN A 70 -2.38 12.94 -1.48
C GLN A 70 -3.83 12.87 -1.99
N GLU A 71 -4.54 11.76 -1.73
CA GLU A 71 -5.93 11.56 -2.15
C GLU A 71 -6.88 12.60 -1.56
N ALA A 72 -6.63 13.03 -0.31
CA ALA A 72 -7.37 14.10 0.35
C ALA A 72 -7.02 15.51 -0.15
N GLY A 73 -6.06 15.64 -1.08
CA GLY A 73 -5.59 16.93 -1.60
C GLY A 73 -4.78 17.75 -0.59
N VAL A 74 -4.31 17.13 0.49
CA VAL A 74 -3.50 17.77 1.55
C VAL A 74 -2.03 17.81 1.16
N MET A 75 -1.57 16.86 0.34
CA MET A 75 -0.20 16.76 -0.15
C MET A 75 -0.17 16.75 -1.69
N ALA A 76 0.81 17.42 -2.29
CA ALA A 76 0.99 17.37 -3.73
C ALA A 76 1.44 15.96 -4.17
N PRO A 77 1.03 15.50 -5.37
CA PRO A 77 1.44 14.19 -5.88
C PRO A 77 2.96 13.99 -5.93
N ASP A 78 3.71 15.03 -6.28
CA ASP A 78 5.18 14.98 -6.38
C ASP A 78 5.84 14.81 -5.00
N ASP A 79 5.33 15.51 -3.97
CA ASP A 79 5.83 15.39 -2.59
C ASP A 79 5.53 14.00 -2.02
N ALA A 80 4.34 13.46 -2.31
CA ALA A 80 3.97 12.10 -1.91
C ALA A 80 4.87 11.06 -2.59
N ALA A 81 5.11 11.22 -3.90
CA ALA A 81 5.99 10.35 -4.68
C ALA A 81 7.44 10.36 -4.14
N GLU A 82 7.97 11.53 -3.76
CA GLU A 82 9.30 11.65 -3.18
C GLU A 82 9.42 10.92 -1.83
N VAL A 83 8.42 11.06 -0.96
CA VAL A 83 8.41 10.36 0.34
C VAL A 83 8.30 8.85 0.16
N ILE A 84 7.50 8.40 -0.80
CA ILE A 84 7.35 6.98 -1.14
C ILE A 84 8.67 6.43 -1.71
N ASP A 85 9.29 7.10 -2.67
CA ASP A 85 10.57 6.71 -3.28
C ASP A 85 11.71 6.67 -2.24
N ASN A 86 11.82 7.69 -1.38
CA ASN A 86 12.79 7.70 -0.29
C ASN A 86 12.57 6.55 0.72
N THR A 87 11.32 6.17 0.96
CA THR A 87 10.99 5.03 1.83
C THR A 87 11.41 3.71 1.18
N ARG A 88 11.26 3.58 -0.15
CA ARG A 88 11.73 2.44 -0.94
C ARG A 88 13.26 2.33 -0.98
N ARG A 89 13.97 3.45 -1.18
CA ARG A 89 15.45 3.50 -1.20
C ARG A 89 16.09 3.16 0.14
N ARG A 90 15.41 3.45 1.26
CA ARG A 90 15.87 3.03 2.59
C ARG A 90 15.74 1.53 2.84
N GLN A 91 14.92 0.81 2.08
CA GLN A 91 14.85 -0.66 2.16
C GLN A 91 16.07 -1.34 1.53
N THR A 92 16.82 -0.64 0.66
CA THR A 92 17.91 -1.24 -0.15
C THR A 92 19.32 -1.09 0.46
N ARG A 93 19.48 -0.59 1.71
CA ARG A 93 20.73 -0.60 2.49
C ARG A 93 20.39 -0.81 3.97
N GLU A 94 20.92 -1.77 4.73
CA GLU A 94 22.30 -2.29 4.81
C GLU A 94 22.34 -3.84 4.85
N GLY A 95 23.22 -4.45 4.06
CA GLY A 95 23.78 -5.79 4.36
C GLY A 95 23.40 -6.97 3.46
N GLU A 96 22.24 -6.97 2.81
CA GLU A 96 21.90 -8.01 1.83
C GLU A 96 22.13 -7.51 0.40
N MET A 97 23.26 -7.90 -0.20
CA MET A 97 23.38 -7.92 -1.65
C MET A 97 22.41 -8.99 -2.19
N VAL A 98 21.13 -8.66 -2.28
CA VAL A 98 20.22 -9.40 -3.16
C VAL A 98 20.65 -9.00 -4.56
N ALA A 99 21.22 -9.95 -5.30
CA ALA A 99 21.47 -9.77 -6.71
C ALA A 99 20.15 -9.32 -7.36
N VAL A 100 20.09 -8.05 -7.75
CA VAL A 100 19.01 -7.50 -8.57
C VAL A 100 19.22 -8.09 -9.95
N GLU A 101 18.78 -9.33 -10.13
CA GLU A 101 18.37 -9.75 -11.47
C GLU A 101 17.07 -8.99 -11.75
N GLU A 102 17.19 -7.92 -12.55
CA GLU A 102 16.13 -7.11 -13.16
C GLU A 102 15.20 -7.93 -14.08
N ALA A 103 14.80 -9.13 -13.68
CA ALA A 103 13.86 -9.92 -14.44
C ALA A 103 12.45 -9.62 -13.95
N ALA A 104 11.83 -8.57 -14.54
CA ALA A 104 10.38 -8.44 -14.47
C ALA A 104 9.75 -9.78 -14.88
N VAL A 105 9.01 -10.39 -13.95
CA VAL A 105 8.36 -11.67 -14.17
C VAL A 105 7.06 -11.42 -14.91
N PHE A 106 6.77 -12.22 -15.94
CA PHE A 106 5.47 -12.15 -16.61
C PHE A 106 4.46 -13.00 -15.84
N LEU A 107 3.41 -12.36 -15.35
CA LEU A 107 2.28 -13.01 -14.67
C LEU A 107 1.10 -13.14 -15.64
N LYS A 108 0.33 -14.23 -15.50
CA LYS A 108 -0.87 -14.49 -16.30
C LYS A 108 -2.09 -14.14 -15.47
N VAL A 109 -2.91 -13.20 -15.92
CA VAL A 109 -4.05 -12.69 -15.17
C VAL A 109 -5.35 -12.91 -15.94
N LYS A 110 -6.38 -13.43 -15.28
CA LYS A 110 -7.74 -13.57 -15.83
C LYS A 110 -8.79 -13.18 -14.80
N VAL A 111 -10.00 -12.88 -15.26
CA VAL A 111 -11.17 -12.82 -14.37
C VAL A 111 -11.83 -14.20 -14.30
N PRO A 112 -12.59 -14.51 -13.24
CA PRO A 112 -13.30 -15.77 -13.12
C PRO A 112 -14.15 -16.09 -14.36
N GLY A 113 -14.03 -17.32 -14.86
CA GLY A 113 -14.78 -17.81 -16.02
C GLY A 113 -14.23 -17.41 -17.39
N GLU A 114 -13.23 -16.53 -17.48
CA GLU A 114 -12.53 -16.27 -18.75
C GLU A 114 -11.55 -17.40 -19.08
N ARG A 115 -11.51 -17.81 -20.36
CA ARG A 115 -10.56 -18.82 -20.87
C ARG A 115 -9.19 -18.25 -21.22
N HIS A 116 -9.12 -16.95 -21.48
CA HIS A 116 -7.91 -16.29 -21.96
C HIS A 116 -7.25 -15.52 -20.82
N TYR A 117 -5.93 -15.63 -20.76
CA TYR A 117 -5.11 -14.89 -19.82
C TYR A 117 -4.54 -13.63 -20.49
N ARG A 118 -4.36 -12.58 -19.71
CA ARG A 118 -3.62 -11.38 -20.07
C ARG A 118 -2.27 -11.43 -19.37
N GLU A 119 -1.19 -11.17 -20.09
CA GLU A 119 0.14 -11.10 -19.49
C GLU A 119 0.44 -9.69 -18.99
N ILE A 120 0.94 -9.59 -17.77
CA ILE A 120 1.44 -8.35 -17.16
C ILE A 120 2.92 -8.52 -16.77
N PRO A 121 3.77 -7.52 -17.04
CA PRO A 121 5.11 -7.48 -16.48
C PRO A 121 5.04 -7.16 -14.99
N PHE A 122 5.88 -7.80 -14.18
CA PHE A 122 5.90 -7.57 -12.75
C PHE A 122 7.31 -7.66 -12.17
N GLY A 123 7.87 -6.52 -11.79
CA GLY A 123 9.28 -6.37 -11.35
C GLY A 123 9.64 -6.95 -9.98
N ARG A 124 8.64 -7.35 -9.17
CA ARG A 124 8.69 -7.43 -7.69
C ARG A 124 8.70 -6.07 -7.03
N GLN A 125 7.49 -5.56 -6.90
CA GLN A 125 7.17 -4.38 -6.12
C GLN A 125 5.88 -4.72 -5.35
N SER A 126 5.42 -3.92 -4.39
CA SER A 126 4.34 -4.22 -3.43
C SER A 126 3.03 -4.80 -4.02
N TYR A 127 2.15 -5.32 -3.16
CA TYR A 127 0.78 -5.71 -3.51
C TYR A 127 -0.03 -4.57 -4.13
N LEU A 128 0.27 -3.32 -3.78
CA LEU A 128 -0.33 -2.16 -4.43
C LEU A 128 0.08 -2.08 -5.90
N GLU A 129 1.37 -2.19 -6.21
CA GLU A 129 1.87 -2.17 -7.60
C GLU A 129 1.34 -3.36 -8.41
N LEU A 130 1.21 -4.54 -7.80
CA LEU A 130 0.52 -5.66 -8.46
C LEU A 130 -0.92 -5.27 -8.85
N ARG A 131 -1.67 -4.63 -7.95
CA ARG A 131 -3.04 -4.15 -8.25
C ARG A 131 -3.05 -3.06 -9.32
N GLU A 132 -2.06 -2.17 -9.35
CA GLU A 132 -1.93 -1.13 -10.37
C GLU A 132 -1.66 -1.72 -11.75
N GLU A 133 -0.72 -2.66 -11.87
CA GLU A 133 -0.43 -3.35 -13.14
C GLU A 133 -1.63 -4.14 -13.66
N ILE A 134 -2.35 -4.83 -12.76
CA ILE A 134 -3.61 -5.50 -13.10
C ILE A 134 -4.63 -4.45 -13.56
N ALA A 135 -4.82 -3.37 -12.81
CA ALA A 135 -5.82 -2.35 -13.12
C ALA A 135 -5.55 -1.68 -14.47
N HIS A 136 -4.29 -1.35 -14.75
CA HIS A 136 -3.84 -0.82 -16.03
C HIS A 136 -4.16 -1.79 -17.17
N LYS A 137 -3.89 -3.10 -16.98
CA LYS A 137 -4.15 -4.12 -17.99
C LYS A 137 -5.64 -4.32 -18.29
N PHE A 138 -6.51 -4.07 -17.31
CA PHE A 138 -7.95 -4.24 -17.41
C PHE A 138 -8.72 -2.93 -17.61
N ASP A 139 -8.01 -1.82 -17.84
CA ASP A 139 -8.57 -0.47 -18.03
C ASP A 139 -9.54 -0.08 -16.90
N CYS A 140 -9.11 -0.29 -15.65
CA CYS A 140 -9.88 0.01 -14.46
C CYS A 140 -9.01 0.71 -13.40
N LYS A 141 -9.62 1.14 -12.28
CA LYS A 141 -8.88 1.72 -11.15
C LYS A 141 -8.35 0.61 -10.22
N PRO A 142 -7.20 0.80 -9.55
CA PRO A 142 -6.66 -0.19 -8.59
C PRO A 142 -7.66 -0.61 -7.51
N VAL A 143 -8.49 0.32 -7.04
CA VAL A 143 -9.56 0.07 -6.06
C VAL A 143 -10.60 -0.95 -6.57
N GLN A 144 -10.83 -1.01 -7.89
CA GLN A 144 -11.76 -1.93 -8.51
C GLN A 144 -11.21 -3.36 -8.57
N VAL A 145 -9.90 -3.56 -8.42
CA VAL A 145 -9.29 -4.90 -8.26
C VAL A 145 -9.51 -5.38 -6.81
N ALA A 146 -10.65 -5.99 -6.54
CA ALA A 146 -11.12 -6.29 -5.19
C ALA A 146 -10.34 -7.44 -4.53
N GLN A 147 -10.06 -8.52 -5.27
CA GLN A 147 -9.35 -9.69 -4.76
C GLN A 147 -8.48 -10.30 -5.85
N VAL A 148 -7.30 -10.81 -5.46
CA VAL A 148 -6.34 -11.48 -6.34
C VAL A 148 -6.06 -12.86 -5.78
N PHE A 149 -6.28 -13.90 -6.57
CA PHE A 149 -6.02 -15.29 -6.20
C PHE A 149 -4.96 -15.87 -7.11
N LYS A 150 -3.99 -16.57 -6.55
CA LYS A 150 -3.09 -17.46 -7.28
C LYS A 150 -3.74 -18.83 -7.41
N GLU A 151 -3.73 -19.41 -8.61
CA GLU A 151 -4.29 -20.74 -8.80
C GLU A 151 -3.48 -21.85 -8.07
N PRO A 152 -4.15 -22.83 -7.45
CA PRO A 152 -5.60 -22.89 -7.20
C PRO A 152 -5.98 -22.17 -5.89
N ASP A 153 -6.86 -21.17 -5.97
CA ASP A 153 -7.58 -20.51 -4.86
C ASP A 153 -6.74 -19.95 -3.68
N ILE A 154 -5.47 -19.59 -3.90
CA ILE A 154 -4.63 -18.96 -2.87
C ILE A 154 -4.80 -17.45 -2.93
N LEU A 155 -5.46 -16.85 -1.95
CA LEU A 155 -5.56 -15.39 -1.84
C LEU A 155 -4.17 -14.75 -1.71
N ILE A 156 -3.88 -13.77 -2.56
CA ILE A 156 -2.74 -12.87 -2.47
C ILE A 156 -3.22 -11.62 -1.75
N ALA A 157 -2.72 -11.38 -0.53
CA ALA A 157 -3.22 -10.30 0.31
C ALA A 157 -2.17 -9.25 0.68
N ASP A 158 -0.89 -9.59 0.57
CA ASP A 158 0.21 -8.76 1.07
C ASP A 158 1.49 -8.89 0.23
N ASP A 159 2.47 -8.03 0.53
CA ASP A 159 3.75 -7.96 -0.18
C ASP A 159 4.55 -9.28 -0.07
N ASP A 160 4.38 -10.04 1.02
CA ASP A 160 5.05 -11.32 1.21
C ASP A 160 4.48 -12.39 0.26
N ASP A 161 3.17 -12.43 0.06
CA ASP A 161 2.53 -13.30 -0.93
C ASP A 161 3.01 -12.96 -2.35
N VAL A 162 3.11 -11.67 -2.63
CA VAL A 162 3.57 -11.13 -3.93
C VAL A 162 5.04 -11.44 -4.19
N SER A 163 5.89 -11.36 -3.17
CA SER A 163 7.32 -11.70 -3.27
C SER A 163 7.56 -13.17 -3.69
N ARG A 164 6.57 -14.05 -3.44
CA ARG A 164 6.63 -15.48 -3.75
C ARG A 164 6.13 -15.82 -5.16
N LEU A 165 5.62 -14.83 -5.90
CA LEU A 165 5.16 -15.03 -7.27
C LEU A 165 6.35 -15.33 -8.19
N ARG A 166 6.18 -16.35 -9.03
CA ARG A 166 7.17 -16.80 -10.01
C ARG A 166 6.71 -16.48 -11.43
N PRO A 167 7.63 -16.37 -12.41
CA PRO A 167 7.24 -16.25 -13.82
C PRO A 167 6.21 -17.31 -14.22
N GLY A 168 5.20 -16.90 -14.98
CA GLY A 168 4.13 -17.77 -15.45
C GLY A 168 3.06 -18.13 -14.41
N THR A 169 3.13 -17.57 -13.19
CA THR A 169 2.07 -17.76 -12.19
C THR A 169 0.74 -17.23 -12.73
N VAL A 170 -0.31 -18.04 -12.57
CA VAL A 170 -1.66 -17.68 -12.96
C VAL A 170 -2.38 -17.04 -11.78
N LEU A 171 -2.91 -15.84 -12.01
CA LEU A 171 -3.72 -15.06 -11.11
C LEU A 171 -5.15 -14.98 -11.64
N GLU A 172 -6.12 -15.25 -10.78
CA GLU A 172 -7.53 -14.96 -11.00
C GLU A 172 -7.91 -13.72 -10.18
N VAL A 173 -8.52 -12.72 -10.82
CA VAL A 173 -8.80 -11.41 -10.21
C VAL A 173 -10.29 -11.09 -10.24
N ASN A 174 -10.81 -10.65 -9.10
CA ASN A 174 -12.17 -10.13 -8.99
C ASN A 174 -12.13 -8.62 -9.21
N ILE A 175 -12.79 -8.16 -10.28
CA ILE A 175 -12.87 -6.73 -10.60
C ILE A 175 -14.31 -6.24 -10.35
N ASP A 176 -14.48 -5.33 -9.40
CA ASP A 176 -15.77 -4.69 -9.13
C ASP A 176 -15.92 -3.43 -10.00
N LYS A 177 -16.82 -3.49 -10.98
CA LYS A 177 -17.08 -2.38 -11.93
C LYS A 177 -18.09 -1.35 -11.42
N ARG A 178 -18.44 -1.40 -10.13
CA ARG A 178 -19.38 -0.46 -9.52
C ARG A 178 -18.80 0.93 -9.35
#